data_AF-A0AAD4ILV2-F1
#
_entry.id   AF-A0AAD4ILV2-F1
#
_cell.length_a   1.000
_cell.length_b   1.000
_cell.length_c   1.000
_cell.angle_alpha   90.00
_cell.angle_beta   90.00
_cell.angle_gamma   90.00
#
_symmetry.space_group_name_H-M   'P 1'
#
loop_
_entity.id
_entity.type
_entity.pdbx_description
1 polymer ?
#
loop_
_entity_poly.entity_id
_entity_poly.type
_entity_poly.pdbx_seq_one_letter_code
_entity_poly.pdbx_strand_id
1 'polypeptide(L)'
;MSKLPLSLLPFLSLLLLLTLYSLNFHPTFLRNPSNAPQNIHVYKHDQTVAESACGGTLYPDLCVSTVVDLPELRRKTLQEVISHTINVTMKEVRASADNCTSLRRKLLKKLEPLELRALEDCLELFSDTVTELNKILADLSSSAAPEKYYADLQTLLSGAMTNQYTCLDGFAYSKNNTRRLIEGRLRRISRHVSNSLAMVKKLKKKKQGRSLAAAEEQFPEYGRMRGGFPAWLSRKERRLLQAATNETRFDLVVAKDGSGNFTTINEALMAAPNNSNARFVIYIKSGAYYEYIEVVSRKINIMFLGDGIGKTLIKGNRSVVDGWTTFRSSTVGQSLSLSLSLSLSLLYLF
;
A
#
# COMPACT_ATOMS: atom_id res chain seq x y z
N MET A 1 -8.75 29.86 73.87
CA MET A 1 -7.28 29.70 73.85
C MET A 1 -6.95 28.27 73.45
N SER A 2 -6.89 28.00 72.14
CA SER A 2 -6.62 26.67 71.58
C SER A 2 -5.12 26.39 71.61
N LYS A 3 -4.70 25.42 72.42
CA LYS A 3 -3.31 24.96 72.53
C LYS A 3 -2.92 24.23 71.25
N LEU A 4 -1.95 24.77 70.52
CA LEU A 4 -1.35 24.12 69.35
C LEU A 4 -0.59 22.87 69.83
N PRO A 5 -0.74 21.69 69.19
CA PRO A 5 -0.02 20.49 69.58
C PRO A 5 1.49 20.65 69.38
N LEU A 6 2.27 20.43 70.43
CA LEU A 6 3.74 20.54 70.42
C LEU A 6 4.41 19.54 69.44
N SER A 7 3.67 18.56 68.93
CA SER A 7 4.12 17.56 67.95
C SER A 7 4.20 18.08 66.49
N LEU A 8 3.68 19.28 66.19
CA LEU A 8 3.70 19.87 64.84
C LEU A 8 4.92 20.77 64.57
N LEU A 9 5.68 21.13 65.62
CA LEU A 9 6.91 21.93 65.52
C LEU A 9 7.99 21.35 64.58
N PRO A 10 8.30 20.04 64.58
CA PRO A 10 9.33 19.51 63.68
C PRO A 10 8.88 19.52 62.21
N PHE A 11 7.58 19.40 61.93
CA PHE A 11 7.04 19.42 60.56
C PHE A 11 7.06 20.83 59.96
N LEU A 12 6.78 21.87 60.76
CA LEU A 12 6.92 23.26 60.31
C LEU A 12 8.39 23.65 60.05
N SER A 13 9.33 23.13 60.85
CA SER A 13 10.77 23.34 60.65
C SER A 13 11.25 22.72 59.33
N LEU A 14 10.81 21.50 59.02
CA LEU A 14 11.17 20.81 57.77
C LEU A 14 10.57 21.50 56.54
N LEU A 15 9.34 22.01 56.64
CA LEU A 15 8.69 22.75 55.55
C LEU A 15 9.42 24.08 55.25
N LEU A 16 9.86 24.80 56.29
CA LEU A 16 10.65 26.03 56.15
C LEU A 16 12.02 25.76 55.50
N LEU A 17 12.70 24.68 55.88
CA LEU A 17 13.96 24.25 55.27
C LEU A 17 13.82 23.90 53.78
N LEU A 18 12.71 23.25 53.39
CA LEU A 18 12.43 22.92 51.97
C LEU A 18 12.11 24.16 51.13
N THR A 19 11.42 25.16 51.70
CA THR A 19 11.17 26.45 51.01
C THR A 19 12.43 27.31 50.87
N LEU A 20 13.36 27.24 51.83
CA LEU A 20 14.65 27.94 51.74
C LEU A 20 15.62 27.27 50.75
N TYR A 21 15.52 25.95 50.57
CA TYR A 21 16.30 25.23 49.55
C TYR A 21 15.83 25.53 48.12
N SER A 22 14.54 25.78 47.91
CA SER A 22 13.96 26.08 46.59
C SER A 22 14.16 27.53 46.14
N LEU A 23 14.47 28.46 47.05
CA LEU A 23 14.82 29.85 46.72
C LEU A 23 16.32 30.09 46.46
N ASN A 24 17.20 29.17 46.86
CA ASN A 24 18.66 29.32 46.70
C ASN A 24 19.30 28.41 45.65
N PHE A 25 18.50 27.59 44.95
CA PHE A 25 18.98 26.79 43.81
C PHE A 25 18.46 27.38 42.49
N HIS A 26 18.88 28.61 42.19
CA HIS A 26 18.90 29.11 40.83
C HIS A 26 20.28 28.75 40.27
N PRO A 27 20.42 27.78 39.35
CA PRO A 27 21.71 27.55 38.72
C PRO A 27 22.01 28.79 37.87
N THR A 28 22.90 29.66 38.38
CA THR A 28 23.52 30.71 37.58
C THR A 28 24.39 30.04 36.54
N PHE A 29 23.79 29.76 35.39
CA PHE A 29 24.51 29.35 34.21
C PHE A 29 25.29 30.58 33.73
N LEU A 30 26.55 30.68 34.16
CA LEU A 30 27.51 31.63 33.60
C LEU A 30 27.69 31.26 32.12
N ARG A 31 26.91 31.93 31.27
CA ARG A 31 27.04 31.84 29.82
C ARG A 31 28.27 32.64 29.42
N ASN A 32 29.39 31.94 29.26
CA ASN A 32 30.50 32.42 28.43
C ASN A 32 29.92 32.87 27.08
N PRO A 33 30.33 34.04 26.52
CA PRO A 33 29.88 34.46 25.20
C PRO A 33 30.63 33.63 24.15
N SER A 34 30.16 32.39 23.97
CA SER A 34 30.55 31.51 22.88
C SER A 34 29.34 31.37 21.96
N ASN A 35 29.41 32.02 20.80
CA ASN A 35 28.57 31.88 19.61
C ASN A 35 27.20 31.19 19.80
N ALA A 36 26.13 31.98 19.81
CA ALA A 36 24.75 31.49 19.74
C ALA A 36 24.55 30.52 18.55
N PRO A 37 23.90 29.36 18.75
CA PRO A 37 23.82 28.33 17.72
C PRO A 37 22.80 28.72 16.65
N GLN A 38 23.18 28.62 15.38
CA GLN A 38 22.28 28.73 14.22
C GLN A 38 21.16 27.67 14.21
N ASN A 39 21.18 26.68 15.11
CA ASN A 39 20.31 25.50 15.11
C ASN A 39 18.84 25.75 15.51
N ILE A 40 18.52 26.73 16.38
CA ILE A 40 17.12 26.97 16.81
C ILE A 40 16.29 27.58 15.68
N HIS A 41 16.89 28.52 14.94
CA HIS A 41 16.27 29.13 13.76
C HIS A 41 16.18 28.11 12.62
N VAL A 42 17.17 27.20 12.50
CA VAL A 42 17.13 26.16 11.47
C VAL A 42 15.98 25.17 11.72
N TYR A 43 15.85 24.66 12.94
CA TYR A 43 14.80 23.72 13.34
C TYR A 43 13.39 24.28 13.14
N LYS A 44 13.15 25.54 13.53
CA LYS A 44 11.83 26.18 13.39
C LYS A 44 11.37 26.35 11.94
N HIS A 45 12.31 26.61 11.03
CA HIS A 45 12.02 26.78 9.61
C HIS A 45 11.81 25.44 8.89
N ASP A 46 12.58 24.41 9.22
CA ASP A 46 12.38 23.07 8.65
C ASP A 46 11.04 22.48 9.08
N GLN A 47 10.64 22.72 10.33
CA GLN A 47 9.30 22.42 10.84
C GLN A 47 8.19 23.07 9.99
N THR A 48 8.35 24.34 9.61
CA THR A 48 7.35 25.07 8.81
C THR A 48 7.24 24.49 7.40
N VAL A 49 8.37 24.13 6.78
CA VAL A 49 8.39 23.49 5.46
C VAL A 49 7.72 22.12 5.52
N ALA A 50 8.02 21.32 6.55
CA ALA A 50 7.40 20.03 6.77
C ALA A 50 5.89 20.14 6.98
N GLU A 51 5.41 21.06 7.81
CA GLU A 51 3.98 21.32 8.02
C GLU A 51 3.26 21.69 6.72
N SER A 52 3.88 22.53 5.89
CA SER A 52 3.34 22.88 4.57
C SER A 52 3.25 21.66 3.64
N ALA A 53 4.32 20.85 3.57
CA ALA A 53 4.34 19.61 2.79
C ALA A 53 3.29 18.61 3.28
N CYS A 54 3.09 18.51 4.60
CA CYS A 54 2.17 17.60 5.26
C CYS A 54 0.73 18.12 5.41
N GLY A 55 0.45 19.37 5.01
CA GLY A 55 -0.90 19.93 5.10
C GLY A 55 -1.93 19.11 4.32
N GLY A 56 -3.06 18.76 4.95
CA GLY A 56 -4.11 17.94 4.34
C GLY A 56 -3.84 16.42 4.35
N THR A 57 -2.79 15.98 5.04
CA THR A 57 -2.56 14.55 5.32
C THR A 57 -3.45 14.06 6.47
N LEU A 58 -3.72 12.75 6.52
CA LEU A 58 -4.57 12.16 7.56
C LEU A 58 -3.82 11.97 8.89
N TYR A 59 -2.49 11.81 8.83
CA TYR A 59 -1.63 11.62 10.00
C TYR A 59 -0.51 12.68 10.01
N PRO A 60 -0.86 13.96 10.28
CA PRO A 60 0.06 15.09 10.12
C PRO A 60 1.30 14.98 11.00
N ASP A 61 1.16 14.57 12.26
CA ASP A 61 2.31 14.45 13.18
C ASP A 61 3.35 13.44 12.67
N LEU A 62 2.88 12.27 12.20
CA LEU A 62 3.75 11.25 11.61
C LEU A 62 4.39 11.74 10.32
N CYS A 63 3.64 12.49 9.49
CA CYS A 63 4.19 13.07 8.27
C CYS A 63 5.31 14.06 8.61
N VAL A 64 5.03 15.03 9.49
CA VAL A 64 5.97 16.09 9.85
C VAL A 64 7.22 15.49 10.48
N SER A 65 7.09 14.58 11.46
CA SER A 65 8.24 13.93 12.10
C SER A 65 9.12 13.17 11.11
N THR A 66 8.55 12.69 10.00
CA THR A 66 9.29 11.96 8.95
C THR A 66 9.99 12.91 7.99
N VAL A 67 9.32 14.01 7.63
CA VAL A 67 9.82 14.97 6.64
C VAL A 67 10.91 15.85 7.21
N VAL A 68 10.85 16.22 8.50
CA VAL A 68 11.91 17.02 9.15
C VAL A 68 13.26 16.31 9.20
N ASP A 69 13.27 14.98 9.14
CA ASP A 69 14.50 14.18 9.10
C ASP A 69 15.20 14.19 7.72
N LEU A 70 14.59 14.82 6.70
CA LEU A 70 15.18 14.94 5.36
C LEU A 70 16.29 16.01 5.36
N PRO A 71 17.56 15.65 5.04
CA PRO A 71 18.63 16.62 4.97
C PRO A 71 18.37 17.71 3.92
N GLU A 72 18.72 18.95 4.28
CA GLU A 72 18.53 20.14 3.45
C GLU A 72 17.08 20.31 2.95
N LEU A 73 16.08 19.95 3.77
CA LEU A 73 14.64 19.96 3.44
C LEU A 73 14.18 21.21 2.66
N ARG A 74 14.70 22.39 2.98
CA ARG A 74 14.35 23.65 2.30
C ARG A 74 14.68 23.69 0.82
N ARG A 75 15.68 22.95 0.39
CA ARG A 75 16.13 22.88 -1.00
C ARG A 75 15.41 21.78 -1.76
N LYS A 76 14.54 21.01 -1.10
CA LYS A 76 13.88 19.84 -1.67
C LYS A 76 12.55 20.21 -2.32
N THR A 77 12.33 19.62 -3.49
CA THR A 77 11.05 19.65 -4.18
C THR A 77 10.02 18.76 -3.48
N LEU A 78 8.72 18.98 -3.74
CA LEU A 78 7.67 18.12 -3.22
C LEU A 78 7.87 16.64 -3.65
N GLN A 79 8.38 16.39 -4.86
CA GLN A 79 8.72 15.03 -5.31
C GLN A 79 9.80 14.40 -4.45
N GLU A 80 10.87 15.14 -4.14
CA GLU A 80 11.95 14.64 -3.26
C GLU A 80 11.44 14.39 -1.82
N VAL A 81 10.55 15.24 -1.30
CA VAL A 81 9.91 15.04 0.01
C VAL A 81 9.04 13.77 0.02
N ILE A 82 8.26 13.56 -1.04
CA ILE A 82 7.48 12.33 -1.20
C ILE A 82 8.42 11.13 -1.29
N SER A 83 9.46 11.18 -2.14
CA SER A 83 10.44 10.11 -2.30
C SER A 83 11.15 9.76 -0.99
N HIS A 84 11.48 10.74 -0.15
CA HIS A 84 12.01 10.50 1.20
C HIS A 84 11.01 9.72 2.06
N THR A 85 9.75 10.16 2.09
CA THR A 85 8.70 9.46 2.85
C THR A 85 8.51 8.03 2.34
N ILE A 86 8.53 7.80 1.03
CA ILE A 86 8.44 6.47 0.42
C ILE A 86 9.64 5.59 0.81
N ASN A 87 10.85 6.14 0.81
CA ASN A 87 12.05 5.43 1.27
C ASN A 87 11.97 5.03 2.74
N VAL A 88 11.43 5.89 3.62
CA VAL A 88 11.17 5.55 5.02
C VAL A 88 10.15 4.41 5.11
N THR A 89 9.01 4.52 4.42
CA THR A 89 7.98 3.47 4.36
C THR A 89 8.57 2.13 3.90
N MET A 90 9.41 2.12 2.86
CA MET A 90 10.06 0.90 2.38
C MET A 90 10.95 0.24 3.45
N LYS A 91 11.68 1.03 4.26
CA LYS A 91 12.46 0.50 5.37
C LYS A 91 11.55 -0.16 6.42
N GLU A 92 10.41 0.46 6.72
CA GLU A 92 9.43 -0.11 7.67
C GLU A 92 8.78 -1.39 7.15
N VAL A 93 8.47 -1.46 5.85
CA VAL A 93 7.95 -2.66 5.18
C VAL A 93 8.96 -3.81 5.27
N ARG A 94 10.23 -3.56 4.92
CA ARG A 94 11.31 -4.55 5.03
C ARG A 94 11.50 -5.04 6.46
N ALA A 95 11.52 -4.13 7.42
CA ALA A 95 11.61 -4.49 8.85
C ALA A 95 10.41 -5.32 9.33
N SER A 96 9.22 -5.10 8.76
CA SER A 96 8.02 -5.89 9.06
C SER A 96 8.06 -7.28 8.42
N ALA A 97 8.62 -7.41 7.22
CA ALA A 97 8.90 -8.70 6.59
C ALA A 97 9.92 -9.52 7.40
N ASP A 98 10.99 -8.89 7.86
CA ASP A 98 11.98 -9.53 8.74
C ASP A 98 11.34 -9.98 10.07
N ASN A 99 10.46 -9.15 10.63
CA ASN A 99 9.70 -9.48 11.83
C ASN A 99 8.79 -10.70 11.61
N CYS A 100 8.02 -10.75 10.52
CA CYS A 100 7.17 -11.89 10.19
C CYS A 100 7.98 -13.17 9.96
N THR A 101 9.12 -13.07 9.26
CA THR A 101 10.06 -14.19 9.09
C THR A 101 10.59 -14.70 10.42
N SER A 102 10.91 -13.77 11.34
CA SER A 102 11.37 -14.10 12.70
C SER A 102 10.27 -14.77 13.53
N LEU A 103 9.04 -14.27 13.47
CA LEU A 103 7.87 -14.86 14.14
C LEU A 103 7.62 -16.28 13.65
N ARG A 104 7.59 -16.49 12.33
CA ARG A 104 7.42 -17.82 11.74
C ARG A 104 8.46 -18.83 12.23
N ARG A 105 9.73 -18.40 12.33
CA ARG A 105 10.82 -19.24 12.82
C ARG A 105 10.74 -19.52 14.32
N LYS A 106 10.55 -18.49 15.15
CA LYS A 106 10.59 -18.58 16.61
C LYS A 106 9.35 -19.25 17.20
N LEU A 107 8.20 -19.05 16.57
CA LEU A 107 6.91 -19.55 17.03
C LEU A 107 6.42 -20.75 16.21
N LEU A 108 7.28 -21.36 15.38
CA LEU A 108 6.88 -22.45 14.47
C LEU A 108 6.05 -23.54 15.13
N LYS A 109 6.40 -23.95 16.36
CA LYS A 109 5.69 -24.98 17.12
C LYS A 109 4.39 -24.51 17.80
N LYS A 110 4.15 -23.20 17.85
CA LYS A 110 2.99 -22.56 18.50
C LYS A 110 2.00 -21.97 17.50
N LEU A 111 2.38 -21.83 16.23
CA LEU A 111 1.54 -21.25 15.20
C LEU A 111 0.62 -22.33 14.63
N GLU A 112 -0.66 -21.98 14.53
CA GLU A 112 -1.63 -22.81 13.82
C GLU A 112 -1.41 -22.72 12.30
N PRO A 113 -1.86 -23.71 11.51
CA PRO A 113 -1.71 -23.70 10.05
C PRO A 113 -2.21 -22.42 9.37
N LEU A 114 -3.32 -21.85 9.87
CA LEU A 114 -3.86 -20.58 9.39
C LEU A 114 -2.87 -19.43 9.58
N GLU A 115 -2.18 -19.38 10.73
CA GLU A 115 -1.24 -18.31 11.05
C GLU A 115 0.05 -18.42 10.24
N LEU A 116 0.51 -19.65 9.98
CA LEU A 116 1.64 -19.89 9.08
C LEU A 116 1.34 -19.37 7.67
N ARG A 117 0.16 -19.69 7.14
CA ARG A 117 -0.32 -19.17 5.84
C ARG A 117 -0.47 -17.66 5.86
N ALA A 118 -1.06 -17.09 6.90
CA ALA A 118 -1.21 -15.64 7.03
C ALA A 118 0.14 -14.92 7.08
N LEU A 119 1.14 -15.47 7.78
CA LEU A 119 2.51 -14.93 7.77
C LEU A 119 3.16 -15.06 6.38
N GLU A 120 2.92 -16.14 5.65
CA GLU A 120 3.38 -16.28 4.25
C GLU A 120 2.74 -15.24 3.33
N ASP A 121 1.43 -15.04 3.45
CA ASP A 121 0.70 -14.00 2.70
C ASP A 121 1.26 -12.62 2.98
N CYS A 122 1.55 -12.31 4.24
CA CYS A 122 2.19 -11.04 4.60
C CYS A 122 3.53 -10.84 3.90
N LEU A 123 4.38 -11.87 3.80
CA LEU A 123 5.67 -11.75 3.12
C LEU A 123 5.50 -11.48 1.62
N GLU A 124 4.53 -12.14 0.99
CA GLU A 124 4.16 -11.92 -0.41
C GLU A 124 3.69 -10.47 -0.61
N LEU A 125 2.72 -10.03 0.21
CA LEU A 125 2.17 -8.67 0.17
C LEU A 125 3.20 -7.57 0.47
N PHE A 126 4.18 -7.84 1.36
CA PHE A 126 5.29 -6.92 1.60
C PHE A 126 6.24 -6.83 0.41
N SER A 127 6.53 -7.97 -0.25
CA SER A 127 7.33 -7.99 -1.47
C SER A 127 6.67 -7.18 -2.60
N ASP A 128 5.36 -7.33 -2.77
CA ASP A 128 4.57 -6.57 -3.72
C ASP A 128 4.60 -5.07 -3.38
N THR A 129 4.35 -4.73 -2.12
CA THR A 129 4.45 -3.35 -1.62
C THR A 129 5.81 -2.73 -1.93
N VAL A 130 6.92 -3.44 -1.69
CA VAL A 130 8.27 -2.94 -2.01
C VAL A 130 8.42 -2.70 -3.51
N THR A 131 7.84 -3.56 -4.35
CA THR A 131 7.90 -3.40 -5.82
C THR A 131 7.11 -2.18 -6.28
N GLU A 132 5.91 -1.97 -5.75
CA GLU A 132 5.07 -0.80 -6.00
C GLU A 132 5.77 0.50 -5.57
N LEU A 133 6.36 0.53 -4.37
CA LEU A 133 7.07 1.70 -3.84
C LEU A 133 8.34 2.02 -4.66
N ASN A 134 9.09 1.01 -5.12
CA ASN A 134 10.21 1.23 -6.04
C ASN A 134 9.76 1.83 -7.37
N LYS A 135 8.62 1.38 -7.91
CA LYS A 135 8.06 1.93 -9.14
C LYS A 135 7.65 3.40 -8.96
N ILE A 136 7.04 3.74 -7.83
CA ILE A 136 6.74 5.12 -7.45
C ILE A 136 8.00 5.99 -7.44
N LEU A 137 9.09 5.51 -6.82
CA LEU A 137 10.36 6.25 -6.79
C LEU A 137 10.92 6.49 -8.20
N ALA A 138 10.87 5.46 -9.06
CA ALA A 138 11.30 5.59 -10.46
C ALA A 138 10.47 6.65 -11.20
N ASP A 139 9.14 6.63 -11.04
CA ASP A 139 8.23 7.58 -11.70
C ASP A 139 8.37 9.01 -11.17
N LEU A 140 8.64 9.18 -9.86
CA LEU A 140 8.93 10.49 -9.26
C LEU A 140 10.28 11.05 -9.69
N SER A 141 11.26 10.19 -10.00
CA SER A 141 12.58 10.60 -10.50
C SER A 141 12.64 10.84 -12.01
N SER A 142 11.57 10.52 -12.72
CA SER A 142 11.48 10.66 -14.18
C SER A 142 11.56 12.13 -14.59
N SER A 143 12.23 12.40 -15.71
CA SER A 143 12.28 13.75 -16.31
C SER A 143 10.93 14.21 -16.89
N ALA A 144 9.98 13.28 -17.04
CA ALA A 144 8.63 13.62 -17.47
C ALA A 144 7.84 14.31 -16.34
N ALA A 145 6.90 15.17 -16.73
CA ALA A 145 6.09 15.92 -15.77
C ALA A 145 5.34 14.96 -14.81
N PRO A 146 5.34 15.20 -13.48
CA PRO A 146 4.74 14.31 -12.49
C PRO A 146 3.26 14.03 -12.72
N GLU A 147 2.55 14.92 -13.43
CA GLU A 147 1.15 14.73 -13.83
C GLU A 147 0.96 13.52 -14.75
N LYS A 148 1.99 13.15 -15.51
CA LYS A 148 1.98 11.97 -16.39
C LYS A 148 1.77 10.69 -15.59
N TYR A 149 2.40 10.58 -14.42
CA TYR A 149 2.38 9.39 -13.59
C TYR A 149 1.38 9.48 -12.44
N TYR A 150 0.65 10.59 -12.31
CA TYR A 150 -0.24 10.84 -11.17
C TYR A 150 -1.22 9.68 -10.90
N ALA A 151 -1.85 9.13 -11.94
CA ALA A 151 -2.78 8.01 -11.78
C ALA A 151 -2.07 6.73 -11.31
N ASP A 152 -0.88 6.45 -11.84
CA ASP A 152 -0.06 5.31 -11.42
C ASP A 152 0.37 5.47 -9.95
N LEU A 153 0.88 6.64 -9.57
CA LEU A 153 1.28 6.96 -8.20
C LEU A 153 0.13 6.75 -7.20
N GLN A 154 -1.08 7.24 -7.53
CA GLN A 154 -2.26 7.03 -6.69
C GLN A 154 -2.65 5.56 -6.58
N THR A 155 -2.61 4.83 -7.69
CA THR A 155 -3.01 3.42 -7.75
C THR A 155 -2.04 2.56 -6.96
N LEU A 156 -0.73 2.72 -7.18
CA LEU A 156 0.33 1.97 -6.49
C LEU A 156 0.34 2.25 -4.99
N LEU A 157 0.11 3.49 -4.55
CA LEU A 157 -0.02 3.81 -3.12
C LEU A 157 -1.29 3.20 -2.50
N SER A 158 -2.39 3.16 -3.25
CA SER A 158 -3.63 2.54 -2.78
C SER A 158 -3.48 1.01 -2.68
N GLY A 159 -2.79 0.39 -3.64
CA GLY A 159 -2.38 -1.02 -3.61
C GLY A 159 -1.50 -1.34 -2.40
N ALA A 160 -0.43 -0.57 -2.21
CA ALA A 160 0.47 -0.69 -1.06
C ALA A 160 -0.26 -0.62 0.29
N MET A 161 -1.25 0.27 0.41
CA MET A 161 -2.08 0.38 1.62
C MET A 161 -2.98 -0.85 1.79
N THR A 162 -3.61 -1.32 0.71
CA THR A 162 -4.45 -2.52 0.68
C THR A 162 -3.66 -3.75 1.09
N ASN A 163 -2.44 -3.92 0.58
CA ASN A 163 -1.54 -5.01 0.93
C ASN A 163 -1.31 -5.12 2.46
N GLN A 164 -1.21 -3.98 3.16
CA GLN A 164 -1.08 -3.99 4.62
C GLN A 164 -2.37 -4.49 5.32
N TYR A 165 -3.54 -4.04 4.86
CA TYR A 165 -4.81 -4.48 5.43
C TYR A 165 -5.06 -5.97 5.14
N THR A 166 -4.82 -6.42 3.92
CA THR A 166 -4.94 -7.83 3.52
C THR A 166 -4.07 -8.74 4.38
N CYS A 167 -2.83 -8.33 4.69
CA CYS A 167 -1.97 -9.08 5.61
C CYS A 167 -2.60 -9.20 7.01
N LEU A 168 -3.19 -8.14 7.55
CA LEU A 168 -3.87 -8.20 8.85
C LEU A 168 -5.15 -9.05 8.81
N ASP A 169 -5.88 -9.01 7.70
CA ASP A 169 -7.10 -9.78 7.49
C ASP A 169 -6.84 -11.28 7.38
N GLY A 170 -5.64 -11.68 6.95
CA GLY A 170 -5.18 -13.08 7.01
C GLY A 170 -5.28 -13.70 8.42
N PHE A 171 -5.26 -12.87 9.48
CA PHE A 171 -5.38 -13.32 10.86
C PHE A 171 -6.76 -13.10 11.47
N ALA A 172 -7.78 -12.66 10.71
CA ALA A 172 -9.10 -12.33 11.25
C ALA A 172 -9.76 -13.48 12.02
N TYR A 173 -9.45 -14.73 11.66
CA TYR A 173 -9.99 -15.94 12.28
C TYR A 173 -8.95 -16.72 13.12
N SER A 174 -7.77 -16.13 13.35
CA SER A 174 -6.80 -16.73 14.28
C SER A 174 -7.29 -16.59 15.72
N LYS A 175 -7.13 -17.67 16.50
CA LYS A 175 -7.42 -17.69 17.94
C LYS A 175 -6.23 -17.17 18.78
N ASN A 176 -5.07 -17.04 18.16
CA ASN A 176 -3.81 -16.69 18.80
C ASN A 176 -3.51 -15.18 18.66
N ASN A 177 -2.60 -14.68 19.49
CA ASN A 177 -2.26 -13.26 19.54
C ASN A 177 -1.24 -12.81 18.46
N THR A 178 -0.95 -13.64 17.45
CA THR A 178 0.07 -13.34 16.43
C THR A 178 -0.22 -12.04 15.68
N ARG A 179 -1.49 -11.75 15.37
CA ARG A 179 -1.92 -10.48 14.74
C ARG A 179 -1.42 -9.26 15.52
N ARG A 180 -1.53 -9.28 16.84
CA ARG A 180 -1.13 -8.16 17.71
C ARG A 180 0.37 -7.88 17.67
N LEU A 181 1.18 -8.90 17.36
CA LEU A 181 2.64 -8.76 17.28
C LEU A 181 3.09 -7.95 16.05
N ILE A 182 2.26 -7.91 15.01
CA ILE A 182 2.59 -7.23 13.74
C ILE A 182 1.73 -5.97 13.50
N GLU A 183 0.53 -5.91 14.06
CA GLU A 183 -0.49 -4.89 13.78
C GLU A 183 0.02 -3.46 13.92
N GLY A 184 0.77 -3.14 14.97
CA GLY A 184 1.32 -1.80 15.18
C GLY A 184 2.24 -1.34 14.04
N ARG A 185 3.06 -2.26 13.50
CA ARG A 185 3.97 -1.96 12.38
C ARG A 185 3.22 -1.73 11.09
N LEU A 186 2.25 -2.60 10.78
CA LEU A 186 1.44 -2.46 9.56
C LEU A 186 0.58 -1.20 9.57
N ARG A 187 -0.04 -0.87 10.71
CA ARG A 187 -0.79 0.38 10.85
C ARG A 187 0.11 1.60 10.64
N ARG A 188 1.35 1.57 11.14
CA ARG A 188 2.32 2.65 10.90
C ARG A 188 2.67 2.77 9.41
N ILE A 189 2.94 1.66 8.72
CA ILE A 189 3.17 1.64 7.27
C ILE A 189 1.96 2.23 6.53
N SER A 190 0.74 1.76 6.82
CA SER A 190 -0.49 2.29 6.19
C SER A 190 -0.67 3.79 6.41
N ARG A 191 -0.25 4.32 7.57
CA ARG A 191 -0.28 5.76 7.86
C ARG A 191 0.71 6.55 7.01
N HIS A 192 1.94 6.05 6.85
CA HIS A 192 2.90 6.68 5.94
C HIS A 192 2.42 6.63 4.48
N VAL A 193 1.90 5.50 4.02
CA VAL A 193 1.33 5.38 2.66
C VAL A 193 0.16 6.35 2.47
N SER A 194 -0.72 6.48 3.46
CA SER A 194 -1.83 7.44 3.43
C SER A 194 -1.35 8.89 3.33
N ASN A 195 -0.32 9.26 4.10
CA ASN A 195 0.29 10.59 4.02
C ASN A 195 0.94 10.83 2.64
N SER A 196 1.67 9.84 2.10
CA SER A 196 2.23 9.92 0.75
C SER A 196 1.15 10.11 -0.32
N LEU A 197 0.00 9.43 -0.20
CA LEU A 197 -1.12 9.61 -1.12
C LEU A 197 -1.68 11.04 -1.08
N ALA A 198 -1.79 11.62 0.12
CA ALA A 198 -2.23 13.01 0.29
C ALA A 198 -1.21 14.02 -0.28
N MET A 199 0.10 13.77 -0.13
CA MET A 199 1.14 14.61 -0.75
C MET A 199 1.14 14.49 -2.27
N VAL A 200 0.98 13.27 -2.83
CA VAL A 200 0.86 13.05 -4.29
C VAL A 200 -0.30 13.84 -4.88
N LYS A 201 -1.44 13.97 -4.17
CA LYS A 201 -2.57 14.81 -4.63
C LYS A 201 -2.17 16.26 -4.94
N LYS A 202 -1.15 16.80 -4.26
CA LYS A 202 -0.65 18.16 -4.49
C LYS A 202 0.18 18.30 -5.77
N LEU A 203 0.64 17.20 -6.36
CA LEU A 203 1.34 17.20 -7.66
C LEU A 203 0.40 17.50 -8.84
N LYS A 204 -0.92 17.39 -8.66
CA LYS A 204 -1.89 17.70 -9.69
C LYS A 204 -2.02 19.22 -9.85
N LYS A 205 -1.70 19.77 -11.03
CA LYS A 205 -2.03 21.18 -11.33
C LYS A 205 -3.54 21.41 -11.20
N LYS A 206 -3.94 22.40 -10.39
CA LYS A 206 -5.29 22.95 -10.46
C LYS A 206 -5.47 23.54 -11.86
N LYS A 207 -6.35 22.94 -12.68
CA LYS A 207 -6.85 23.64 -13.86
C LYS A 207 -7.65 24.85 -13.37
N GLN A 208 -7.06 26.04 -13.41
CA GLN A 208 -7.85 27.26 -13.37
C GLN A 208 -8.68 27.28 -14.66
N GLY A 209 -10.02 27.31 -14.54
CA GLY A 209 -10.92 27.43 -15.69
C GLY A 209 -11.66 26.15 -16.08
N ARG A 210 -12.68 25.81 -15.30
CA ARG A 210 -14.05 25.41 -15.67
C ARG A 210 -14.62 24.67 -14.48
N SER A 211 -15.35 25.41 -13.63
CA SER A 211 -16.51 24.83 -12.96
C SER A 211 -17.52 24.49 -14.06
N LEU A 212 -17.30 23.37 -14.74
CA LEU A 212 -18.43 22.58 -15.21
C LEU A 212 -18.90 21.89 -13.95
N ALA A 213 -20.10 22.25 -13.48
CA ALA A 213 -20.83 21.50 -12.48
C ALA A 213 -20.50 20.03 -12.68
N ALA A 214 -19.93 19.39 -11.65
CA ALA A 214 -19.65 17.97 -11.66
C ALA A 214 -20.98 17.29 -11.98
N ALA A 215 -21.18 16.95 -13.26
CA ALA A 215 -22.31 16.17 -13.69
C ALA A 215 -22.21 14.92 -12.84
N GLU A 216 -23.20 14.75 -11.96
CA GLU A 216 -23.29 13.69 -10.97
C GLU A 216 -22.80 12.40 -11.62
N GLU A 217 -21.59 11.98 -11.23
CA GLU A 217 -20.94 10.86 -11.87
C GLU A 217 -21.78 9.63 -11.53
N GLN A 218 -22.57 9.16 -12.51
CA GLN A 218 -23.51 8.05 -12.32
C GLN A 218 -22.82 6.78 -11.79
N PHE A 219 -21.49 6.70 -11.95
CA PHE A 219 -20.61 5.76 -11.25
C PHE A 219 -19.27 6.43 -10.90
N PRO A 220 -19.12 7.03 -9.70
CA PRO A 220 -17.88 7.70 -9.31
C PRO A 220 -16.69 6.73 -9.23
N GLU A 221 -16.98 5.43 -9.01
CA GLU A 221 -15.99 4.37 -8.85
C GLU A 221 -15.28 4.00 -10.17
N TYR A 222 -15.98 4.06 -11.32
CA TYR A 222 -15.42 3.71 -12.63
C TYR A 222 -14.89 4.93 -13.40
N GLY A 223 -15.10 6.13 -12.85
CA GLY A 223 -14.80 7.39 -13.48
C GLY A 223 -15.69 7.70 -14.68
N ARG A 224 -15.27 8.69 -15.49
CA ARG A 224 -16.06 9.15 -16.63
C ARG A 224 -16.29 8.03 -17.65
N MET A 225 -17.55 7.77 -18.00
CA MET A 225 -17.93 6.82 -19.05
C MET A 225 -18.00 7.49 -20.42
N ARG A 226 -17.62 6.77 -21.49
CA ARG A 226 -17.75 7.19 -22.89
C ARG A 226 -18.21 6.02 -23.74
N GLY A 227 -19.46 6.05 -24.20
CA GLY A 227 -20.03 4.99 -25.05
C GLY A 227 -20.08 3.63 -24.34
N GLY A 228 -20.55 3.60 -23.09
CA GLY A 228 -20.66 2.38 -22.29
C GLY A 228 -19.36 1.86 -21.65
N PHE A 229 -18.20 2.46 -21.96
CA PHE A 229 -16.90 2.05 -21.41
C PHE A 229 -16.22 3.15 -20.60
N PRO A 230 -15.37 2.82 -19.59
CA PRO A 230 -14.57 3.80 -18.89
C PRO A 230 -13.68 4.61 -19.84
N ALA A 231 -13.52 5.91 -19.59
CA ALA A 231 -12.78 6.82 -20.46
C ALA A 231 -11.28 6.47 -20.57
N TRP A 232 -10.73 5.80 -19.56
CA TRP A 232 -9.34 5.33 -19.56
C TRP A 232 -9.12 4.12 -20.47
N LEU A 233 -10.16 3.36 -20.81
CA LEU A 233 -10.06 2.21 -21.71
C LEU A 233 -9.94 2.67 -23.16
N SER A 234 -8.89 2.25 -23.87
CA SER A 234 -8.62 2.71 -25.24
C SER A 234 -9.64 2.19 -26.26
N ARG A 235 -9.77 2.86 -27.42
CA ARG A 235 -10.66 2.39 -28.50
C ARG A 235 -10.28 1.00 -29.01
N LYS A 236 -8.99 0.68 -29.05
CA LYS A 236 -8.48 -0.64 -29.47
C LYS A 236 -8.92 -1.73 -28.48
N GLU A 237 -8.82 -1.46 -27.19
CA GLU A 237 -9.24 -2.40 -26.14
C GLU A 237 -10.75 -2.61 -26.13
N ARG A 238 -11.53 -1.56 -26.30
CA ARG A 238 -12.99 -1.67 -26.43
C ARG A 238 -13.39 -2.56 -27.59
N ARG A 239 -12.78 -2.37 -28.77
CA ARG A 239 -13.01 -3.23 -29.94
C ARG A 239 -12.69 -4.69 -29.63
N LEU A 240 -11.61 -4.95 -28.89
CA LEU A 240 -11.23 -6.30 -28.51
C LEU A 240 -12.23 -6.93 -27.53
N LEU A 241 -12.77 -6.17 -26.57
CA LEU A 241 -13.81 -6.65 -25.64
C LEU A 241 -15.17 -6.89 -26.31
N GLN A 242 -15.41 -6.26 -27.46
CA GLN A 242 -16.65 -6.37 -28.24
C GLN A 242 -16.54 -7.38 -29.39
N ALA A 243 -15.33 -7.81 -29.75
CA ALA A 243 -15.10 -8.75 -30.83
C ALA A 243 -15.69 -10.13 -30.46
N ALA A 244 -16.31 -10.78 -31.43
CA ALA A 244 -16.75 -12.15 -31.24
C ALA A 244 -15.55 -13.09 -31.12
N THR A 245 -15.73 -14.22 -30.41
CA THR A 245 -14.65 -15.20 -30.18
C THR A 245 -14.04 -15.69 -31.50
N ASN A 246 -14.84 -15.91 -32.54
CA ASN A 246 -14.38 -16.31 -33.87
C ASN A 246 -13.56 -15.23 -34.62
N GLU A 247 -13.70 -13.96 -34.25
CA GLU A 247 -12.97 -12.82 -34.84
C GLU A 247 -11.71 -12.46 -34.06
N THR A 248 -11.54 -13.05 -32.88
CA THR A 248 -10.43 -12.74 -31.97
C THR A 248 -9.26 -13.67 -32.24
N ARG A 249 -8.07 -13.09 -32.47
CA ARG A 249 -6.83 -13.87 -32.59
C ARG A 249 -6.37 -14.31 -31.20
N PHE A 250 -6.16 -15.61 -31.03
CA PHE A 250 -5.62 -16.20 -29.80
C PHE A 250 -4.15 -16.53 -29.96
N ASP A 251 -3.40 -16.42 -28.86
CA ASP A 251 -2.00 -16.86 -28.80
C ASP A 251 -1.90 -18.29 -28.29
N LEU A 252 -2.74 -18.68 -27.32
CA LEU A 252 -2.84 -20.05 -26.79
C LEU A 252 -4.29 -20.47 -26.57
N VAL A 253 -4.54 -21.76 -26.71
CA VAL A 253 -5.82 -22.40 -26.40
C VAL A 253 -5.67 -23.40 -25.26
N VAL A 254 -6.52 -23.30 -24.25
CA VAL A 254 -6.63 -24.24 -23.13
C VAL A 254 -7.90 -25.06 -23.31
N ALA A 255 -7.77 -26.38 -23.33
CA ALA A 255 -8.90 -27.30 -23.50
C ALA A 255 -8.71 -28.59 -22.68
N LYS A 256 -9.65 -28.90 -21.79
CA LYS A 256 -9.55 -30.08 -20.91
C LYS A 256 -9.61 -31.41 -21.66
N ASP A 257 -10.19 -31.41 -22.85
CA ASP A 257 -10.31 -32.57 -23.74
C ASP A 257 -9.01 -32.86 -24.53
N GLY A 258 -7.98 -32.03 -24.37
CA GLY A 258 -6.72 -32.15 -25.09
C GLY A 258 -6.75 -31.57 -26.51
N SER A 259 -7.83 -30.93 -26.93
CA SER A 259 -7.94 -30.30 -28.27
C SER A 259 -7.21 -28.95 -28.40
N GLY A 260 -6.67 -28.42 -27.29
CA GLY A 260 -5.94 -27.15 -27.22
C GLY A 260 -4.42 -27.35 -27.11
N ASN A 261 -3.69 -26.24 -26.92
CA ASN A 261 -2.26 -26.27 -26.64
C ASN A 261 -1.94 -26.84 -25.26
N PHE A 262 -2.79 -26.55 -24.27
CA PHE A 262 -2.63 -26.99 -22.89
C PHE A 262 -3.95 -27.52 -22.32
N THR A 263 -3.86 -28.38 -21.31
CA THR A 263 -5.06 -28.90 -20.61
C THR A 263 -5.42 -28.05 -19.38
N THR A 264 -4.44 -27.32 -18.84
CA THR A 264 -4.60 -26.46 -17.67
C THR A 264 -4.30 -25.00 -17.98
N ILE A 265 -4.89 -24.09 -17.21
CA ILE A 265 -4.69 -22.65 -17.37
C ILE A 265 -3.31 -22.24 -16.86
N ASN A 266 -2.82 -22.87 -15.78
CA ASN A 266 -1.50 -22.59 -15.23
C ASN A 266 -0.36 -22.93 -16.21
N GLU A 267 -0.46 -24.01 -16.99
CA GLU A 267 0.51 -24.32 -18.05
C GLU A 267 0.55 -23.25 -19.13
N ALA A 268 -0.61 -22.78 -19.59
CA ALA A 268 -0.69 -21.70 -20.56
C ALA A 268 -0.11 -20.39 -20.02
N LEU A 269 -0.35 -20.08 -18.73
CA LEU A 269 0.27 -18.94 -18.08
C LEU A 269 1.79 -19.07 -18.00
N MET A 270 2.33 -20.26 -17.69
CA MET A 270 3.77 -20.49 -17.68
C MET A 270 4.39 -20.27 -19.06
N ALA A 271 3.71 -20.70 -20.13
CA ALA A 271 4.15 -20.53 -21.52
C ALA A 271 4.07 -19.09 -22.04
N ALA A 272 3.25 -18.22 -21.44
CA ALA A 272 3.14 -16.82 -21.86
C ALA A 272 4.48 -16.06 -21.73
N PRO A 273 4.79 -15.07 -22.59
CA PRO A 273 6.02 -14.30 -22.47
C PRO A 273 6.04 -13.43 -21.20
N ASN A 274 7.21 -13.28 -20.59
CA ASN A 274 7.41 -12.32 -19.49
C ASN A 274 7.66 -10.91 -20.07
N ASN A 275 7.16 -9.88 -19.39
CA ASN A 275 7.38 -8.45 -19.71
C ASN A 275 7.03 -8.08 -21.16
N SER A 276 6.01 -8.73 -21.74
CA SER A 276 5.56 -8.45 -23.11
C SER A 276 4.74 -7.16 -23.20
N ASN A 277 5.14 -6.25 -24.08
CA ASN A 277 4.34 -5.07 -24.42
C ASN A 277 3.11 -5.41 -25.29
N ALA A 278 3.12 -6.58 -25.94
CA ALA A 278 1.99 -7.07 -26.70
C ALA A 278 1.00 -7.81 -25.78
N ARG A 279 -0.30 -7.62 -26.03
CA ARG A 279 -1.35 -8.37 -25.34
C ARG A 279 -1.28 -9.84 -25.75
N PHE A 280 -1.30 -10.71 -24.75
CA PHE A 280 -1.23 -12.15 -24.92
C PHE A 280 -2.57 -12.78 -24.54
N VAL A 281 -3.26 -13.36 -25.51
CA VAL A 281 -4.64 -13.84 -25.39
C VAL A 281 -4.65 -15.35 -25.21
N ILE A 282 -5.09 -15.78 -24.02
CA ILE A 282 -5.30 -17.19 -23.67
C ILE A 282 -6.79 -17.48 -23.76
N TYR A 283 -7.18 -18.25 -24.77
CA TYR A 283 -8.54 -18.71 -24.96
C TYR A 283 -8.77 -20.01 -24.18
N ILE A 284 -9.77 -20.02 -23.31
CA ILE A 284 -10.12 -21.11 -22.41
C ILE A 284 -11.46 -21.67 -22.85
N LYS A 285 -11.44 -22.85 -23.46
CA LYS A 285 -12.65 -23.54 -23.88
C LYS A 285 -13.58 -23.85 -22.70
N SER A 286 -14.82 -24.15 -23.04
CA SER A 286 -15.85 -24.58 -22.09
C SER A 286 -15.40 -25.78 -21.27
N GLY A 287 -15.73 -25.75 -19.98
CA GLY A 287 -15.29 -26.74 -19.01
C GLY A 287 -15.18 -26.18 -17.61
N ALA A 288 -15.13 -27.08 -16.63
CA ALA A 288 -14.88 -26.75 -15.23
C ALA A 288 -13.40 -27.01 -14.88
N TYR A 289 -12.64 -25.94 -14.70
CA TYR A 289 -11.21 -25.95 -14.36
C TYR A 289 -11.05 -25.79 -12.85
N TYR A 290 -10.59 -26.83 -12.16
CA TYR A 290 -10.33 -26.80 -10.72
C TYR A 290 -8.89 -26.39 -10.46
N GLU A 291 -8.64 -25.08 -10.54
CA GLU A 291 -7.30 -24.50 -10.47
C GLU A 291 -7.33 -23.17 -9.70
N TYR A 292 -6.20 -22.83 -9.08
CA TYR A 292 -5.95 -21.49 -8.55
C TYR A 292 -5.01 -20.79 -9.50
N ILE A 293 -5.47 -19.68 -10.08
CA ILE A 293 -4.77 -18.95 -11.13
C ILE A 293 -4.16 -17.72 -10.52
N GLU A 294 -2.83 -17.64 -10.55
CA GLU A 294 -2.08 -16.49 -10.07
C GLU A 294 -1.27 -15.89 -11.23
N VAL A 295 -1.67 -14.70 -11.66
CA VAL A 295 -0.90 -13.93 -12.65
C VAL A 295 0.18 -13.15 -11.91
N VAL A 296 1.39 -13.69 -11.93
CA VAL A 296 2.57 -13.04 -11.34
C VAL A 296 2.90 -11.73 -12.07
N SER A 297 3.44 -10.76 -11.34
CA SER A 297 3.79 -9.40 -11.81
C SER A 297 4.54 -9.29 -13.14
N ARG A 298 5.46 -10.22 -13.40
CA ARG A 298 6.23 -10.27 -14.67
C ARG A 298 5.40 -10.68 -15.88
N LYS A 299 4.21 -11.27 -15.71
CA LYS A 299 3.29 -11.67 -16.78
C LYS A 299 2.32 -10.51 -17.06
N ILE A 300 2.85 -9.47 -17.69
CA ILE A 300 2.07 -8.27 -18.03
C ILE A 300 1.25 -8.50 -19.31
N ASN A 301 0.13 -7.78 -19.44
CA ASN A 301 -0.75 -7.78 -20.62
C ASN A 301 -1.39 -9.14 -20.99
N ILE A 302 -1.66 -10.01 -20.02
CA ILE A 302 -2.43 -11.24 -20.23
C ILE A 302 -3.93 -10.92 -20.36
N MET A 303 -4.60 -11.60 -21.28
CA MET A 303 -6.06 -11.59 -21.43
C MET A 303 -6.58 -13.03 -21.45
N PHE A 304 -7.50 -13.34 -20.55
CA PHE A 304 -8.27 -14.58 -20.62
C PHE A 304 -9.55 -14.35 -21.43
N LEU A 305 -9.91 -15.31 -22.27
CA LEU A 305 -11.17 -15.31 -22.99
C LEU A 305 -11.84 -16.67 -22.83
N GLY A 306 -13.09 -16.71 -22.36
CA GLY A 306 -13.88 -17.94 -22.25
C GLY A 306 -14.84 -18.16 -23.42
N ASP A 307 -15.46 -19.35 -23.46
CA ASP A 307 -16.59 -19.66 -24.36
C ASP A 307 -17.89 -18.93 -24.01
N GLY A 308 -17.88 -18.21 -22.88
CA GLY A 308 -18.97 -17.38 -22.40
C GLY A 308 -19.36 -17.68 -20.96
N ILE A 309 -20.22 -16.80 -20.45
CA ILE A 309 -20.89 -16.88 -19.15
C ILE A 309 -21.49 -18.28 -18.92
N GLY A 310 -21.17 -18.90 -17.78
CA GLY A 310 -21.63 -20.24 -17.41
C GLY A 310 -21.04 -21.42 -18.18
N LYS A 311 -20.19 -21.22 -19.21
CA LYS A 311 -19.57 -22.30 -19.99
C LYS A 311 -18.14 -22.60 -19.58
N THR A 312 -17.33 -21.55 -19.42
CA THR A 312 -15.95 -21.67 -18.93
C THR A 312 -15.94 -21.28 -17.46
N LEU A 313 -15.68 -22.26 -16.59
CA LEU A 313 -15.82 -22.11 -15.14
C LEU A 313 -14.47 -22.38 -14.47
N ILE A 314 -13.89 -21.40 -13.79
CA ILE A 314 -12.72 -21.59 -12.93
C ILE A 314 -13.20 -21.74 -11.49
N LYS A 315 -12.92 -22.90 -10.89
CA LYS A 315 -13.44 -23.33 -9.59
C LYS A 315 -12.30 -23.63 -8.62
N GLY A 316 -12.61 -23.47 -7.35
CA GLY A 316 -11.76 -23.83 -6.23
C GLY A 316 -12.61 -24.28 -5.04
N ASN A 317 -11.95 -24.91 -4.09
CA ASN A 317 -12.47 -25.46 -2.84
C ASN A 317 -11.72 -24.92 -1.61
N ARG A 318 -10.99 -23.80 -1.72
CA ARG A 318 -10.31 -23.15 -0.60
C ARG A 318 -11.27 -22.22 0.11
N SER A 319 -11.43 -22.43 1.41
CA SER A 319 -12.23 -21.55 2.26
C SER A 319 -11.53 -21.29 3.59
N VAL A 320 -11.96 -20.21 4.25
CA VAL A 320 -11.47 -19.87 5.59
C VAL A 320 -11.82 -20.95 6.61
N VAL A 321 -13.00 -21.56 6.48
CA VAL A 321 -13.44 -22.66 7.35
C VAL A 321 -12.49 -23.87 7.21
N ASP A 322 -11.94 -24.11 6.02
CA ASP A 322 -10.95 -25.16 5.74
C ASP A 322 -9.51 -24.73 6.08
N GLY A 323 -9.35 -23.63 6.83
CA GLY A 323 -8.09 -23.10 7.33
C GLY A 323 -7.32 -22.22 6.35
N TRP A 324 -7.86 -21.88 5.18
CA TRP A 324 -7.21 -20.95 4.25
C TRP A 324 -7.40 -19.50 4.68
N THR A 325 -6.54 -18.61 4.19
CA THR A 325 -6.74 -17.17 4.38
C THR A 325 -7.73 -16.65 3.34
N THR A 326 -8.34 -15.49 3.62
CA THR A 326 -9.18 -14.79 2.63
C THR A 326 -8.39 -14.55 1.34
N PHE A 327 -7.12 -14.14 1.46
CA PHE A 327 -6.23 -13.88 0.33
C PHE A 327 -6.02 -15.13 -0.55
N ARG A 328 -5.79 -16.31 0.04
CA ARG A 328 -5.58 -17.56 -0.72
C ARG A 328 -6.86 -18.30 -1.13
N SER A 329 -8.03 -17.77 -0.81
CA SER A 329 -9.33 -18.38 -1.16
C SER A 329 -9.80 -18.02 -2.58
N SER A 330 -9.23 -16.98 -3.21
CA SER A 330 -9.58 -16.58 -4.58
C SER A 330 -9.15 -17.63 -5.60
N THR A 331 -10.04 -17.96 -6.54
CA THR A 331 -9.73 -18.86 -7.67
C THR A 331 -8.89 -18.19 -8.76
N VAL A 332 -9.03 -16.87 -8.92
CA VAL A 332 -8.24 -16.06 -9.84
C VAL A 332 -7.74 -14.84 -9.09
N GLY A 333 -6.42 -14.67 -9.06
CA GLY A 333 -5.73 -13.54 -8.45
C GLY A 333 -4.65 -12.97 -9.36
N GLN A 334 -4.37 -11.69 -9.17
CA GLN A 334 -3.25 -11.00 -9.79
C GLN A 334 -2.41 -10.37 -8.69
N SER A 335 -1.11 -10.67 -8.66
CA SER A 335 -0.17 -9.96 -7.79
C SER A 335 -0.04 -8.53 -8.32
N LEU A 336 -0.47 -7.55 -7.52
CA LEU A 336 -0.48 -6.12 -7.85
C LEU A 336 0.96 -5.60 -7.84
N SER A 337 1.68 -5.90 -8.90
CA SER A 337 3.02 -5.41 -9.10
C SER A 337 3.19 -5.23 -10.60
N LEU A 338 3.17 -3.96 -11.01
CA LEU A 338 3.41 -3.40 -12.35
C LEU A 338 2.19 -3.12 -13.25
N SER A 339 1.93 -1.82 -13.35
CA SER A 339 1.31 -1.06 -14.45
C SER A 339 -0.17 -1.29 -14.74
N LEU A 340 -0.88 -0.17 -14.78
CA LEU A 340 -2.14 0.03 -15.48
C LEU A 340 -2.02 -0.39 -16.96
N SER A 341 -2.12 -1.68 -17.21
CA SER A 341 -3.19 -2.16 -18.06
C SER A 341 -4.12 -2.95 -17.15
N LEU A 342 -5.04 -2.22 -16.51
CA LEU A 342 -6.31 -2.79 -16.04
C LEU A 342 -7.10 -3.24 -17.29
N SER A 343 -6.55 -4.25 -17.96
CA SER A 343 -7.32 -5.30 -18.58
C SER A 343 -7.93 -6.07 -17.42
N LEU A 344 -8.94 -5.48 -16.79
CA LEU A 344 -9.97 -6.24 -16.10
C LEU A 344 -10.74 -7.00 -17.21
N SER A 345 -10.03 -7.86 -17.94
CA SER A 345 -10.57 -8.87 -18.85
C SER A 345 -10.87 -10.15 -18.08
N LEU A 346 -11.20 -10.00 -16.80
CA LEU A 346 -12.21 -10.83 -16.14
C LEU A 346 -13.62 -10.43 -16.59
N LEU A 347 -13.78 -9.66 -17.68
CA LEU A 347 -15.01 -9.75 -18.47
C LEU A 347 -15.03 -11.13 -19.14
N TYR A 348 -16.02 -11.94 -18.78
CA TYR A 348 -16.39 -13.25 -19.35
C TYR A 348 -15.73 -14.51 -18.78
N LEU A 349 -15.57 -14.58 -17.45
CA LEU A 349 -15.44 -15.88 -16.75
C LEU A 349 -16.58 -16.18 -15.76
N PHE A 350 -17.59 -15.31 -15.68
CA PHE A 350 -18.80 -15.60 -14.91
C PHE A 350 -19.94 -15.82 -15.87
#